data_AF-A0A2R6M7U1-F1
#
_entry.id   AF-A0A2R6M7U1-F1
#
_cell.length_a   1.000
_cell.length_b   1.000
_cell.length_c   1.000
_cell.angle_alpha   90.00
_cell.angle_beta   90.00
_cell.angle_gamma   90.00
#
_symmetry.space_group_name_H-M   'P 1'
#
loop_
_entity.id
_entity.type
_entity.pdbx_description
1 polymer ?
#
loop_
_entity_poly.entity_id
_entity_poly.type
_entity_poly.pdbx_seq_one_letter_code
_entity_poly.pdbx_strand_id
1 'polypeptide(L)'
;MVTGPALTFRLLVAAGCILGPTVLFLGFWRLLGRLREGDLVARLADRGVARQPDVSMGDVLETVTDASGGPRRCERCGVRNRTGASACRRCGRSLE
;
A
#
# COMPACT_ATOMS: atom_id res chain seq x y z
N MET A 1 8.93 -32.77 -49.87
CA MET A 1 8.88 -33.51 -48.58
C MET A 1 9.36 -32.57 -47.50
N VAL A 2 8.47 -32.13 -46.60
CA VAL A 2 8.90 -31.41 -45.39
C VAL A 2 9.57 -32.47 -44.51
N THR A 3 10.88 -32.34 -44.29
CA THR A 3 11.61 -33.21 -43.37
C THR A 3 11.06 -33.01 -41.96
N GLY A 4 10.66 -34.10 -41.30
CA GLY A 4 10.17 -34.12 -39.91
C GLY A 4 10.86 -33.12 -38.96
N PRO A 5 12.20 -32.98 -38.94
CA PRO A 5 12.88 -32.02 -38.05
C PRO A 5 12.50 -30.55 -38.26
N ALA A 6 12.23 -30.12 -39.49
CA ALA A 6 11.86 -28.72 -39.76
C ALA A 6 10.47 -28.38 -39.18
N LEU A 7 9.56 -29.35 -39.15
CA LEU A 7 8.23 -29.18 -38.60
C LEU A 7 8.27 -29.16 -37.07
N THR A 8 9.07 -30.04 -36.46
CA THR A 8 9.30 -30.06 -35.01
C THR A 8 9.90 -28.73 -34.52
N PHE A 9 10.88 -28.19 -35.25
CA PHE A 9 11.49 -26.91 -34.91
C PHE A 9 10.47 -25.76 -34.93
N ARG A 10 9.63 -25.68 -35.97
CA ARG A 10 8.59 -24.65 -36.07
C ARG A 10 7.54 -24.76 -34.95
N LEU A 11 7.17 -25.99 -34.58
CA LEU A 11 6.24 -26.20 -33.46
C LEU A 11 6.85 -25.79 -32.12
N LEU A 12 8.14 -26.05 -31.88
CA LEU A 12 8.83 -25.58 -30.69
C LEU A 12 8.91 -24.06 -30.62
N VAL A 13 9.25 -23.40 -31.74
CA VAL A 13 9.27 -21.94 -31.81
C VAL A 13 7.87 -21.36 -31.58
N ALA A 14 6.84 -21.93 -32.20
CA ALA A 14 5.46 -21.49 -32.01
C ALA A 14 5.00 -21.68 -30.55
N ALA A 15 5.27 -22.84 -29.94
CA ALA A 15 4.95 -23.10 -28.54
C ALA A 15 5.70 -22.14 -27.61
N GLY A 16 6.98 -21.85 -27.89
CA GLY A 16 7.77 -20.85 -27.17
C GLY A 16 7.22 -19.43 -27.31
N CYS A 17 6.79 -19.02 -28.49
CA CYS A 17 6.17 -17.70 -28.70
C CYS A 17 4.81 -17.57 -27.98
N ILE A 18 4.06 -18.66 -27.84
CA ILE A 18 2.76 -18.67 -27.15
C ILE A 18 2.94 -18.72 -25.63
N LEU A 19 3.76 -19.63 -25.13
CA LEU A 19 3.95 -19.86 -23.68
C LEU A 19 4.98 -18.91 -23.06
N GLY A 20 5.94 -18.44 -23.85
CA GLY A 20 7.06 -17.60 -23.41
C GLY A 20 6.62 -16.34 -22.66
N PRO A 21 5.70 -15.52 -23.19
CA PRO A 21 5.23 -14.32 -22.50
C PRO A 21 4.62 -14.63 -21.13
N THR A 22 3.82 -15.70 -21.03
CA THR A 22 3.18 -16.12 -19.77
C THR A 22 4.20 -16.62 -18.77
N VAL A 23 5.16 -17.45 -19.20
CA VAL A 23 6.25 -17.96 -18.35
C VAL A 23 7.14 -16.81 -17.87
N LEU A 24 7.49 -15.87 -18.76
CA LEU A 24 8.27 -14.68 -18.44
C LEU A 24 7.55 -13.82 -17.40
N PHE A 25 6.24 -13.60 -17.59
CA PHE A 25 5.41 -12.84 -16.67
C PHE A 25 5.33 -13.50 -15.29
N LEU A 26 5.04 -14.80 -15.23
CA LEU A 26 4.98 -15.55 -13.96
C LEU A 26 6.34 -15.61 -13.27
N GLY A 27 7.42 -15.77 -14.03
CA GLY A 27 8.78 -15.73 -13.53
C GLY A 27 9.12 -14.38 -12.92
N PHE A 28 8.81 -13.29 -13.64
CA PHE A 28 9.00 -11.92 -13.17
C PHE A 28 8.17 -11.64 -11.91
N TRP A 29 6.90 -12.02 -11.90
CA TRP A 29 6.02 -11.88 -10.74
C TRP A 29 6.56 -12.63 -9.51
N ARG A 30 7.02 -13.86 -9.70
CA ARG A 30 7.60 -14.67 -8.61
C ARG A 30 8.93 -14.11 -8.13
N LEU A 31 9.72 -13.52 -9.02
CA LEU A 31 10.95 -12.80 -8.67
C LEU A 31 10.64 -11.55 -7.83
N LEU A 32 9.65 -10.76 -8.22
CA LEU A 32 9.19 -9.60 -7.45
C LEU A 32 8.66 -10.01 -6.07
N GLY A 33 7.87 -11.10 -5.99
CA GLY A 33 7.46 -11.69 -4.72
C GLY A 33 8.68 -12.06 -3.87
N ARG A 34 9.66 -12.79 -4.43
CA ARG A 34 10.89 -13.11 -3.72
C ARG A 34 11.68 -11.89 -3.23
N LEU A 35 11.71 -10.79 -3.98
CA LEU A 35 12.35 -9.55 -3.54
C LEU A 35 11.56 -8.85 -2.44
N ARG A 36 10.22 -8.94 -2.46
CA ARG A 36 9.34 -8.41 -1.41
C ARG A 36 9.45 -9.21 -0.10
N GLU A 37 9.45 -10.54 -0.21
CA GLU A 37 9.59 -11.45 0.93
C GLU A 37 11.05 -11.61 1.40
N GLY A 38 12.02 -11.20 0.57
CA GLY A 38 13.44 -11.39 0.79
C GLY A 38 14.09 -10.30 1.64
N ASP A 39 14.69 -10.74 2.73
CA ASP A 39 15.83 -10.13 3.42
C ASP A 39 15.57 -8.90 4.31
N LEU A 40 14.59 -8.04 4.04
CA LEU A 40 14.30 -6.92 4.96
C LEU A 40 13.58 -7.38 6.24
N VAL A 41 12.59 -8.28 6.12
CA VAL A 41 11.87 -8.85 7.26
C VAL A 41 12.76 -9.78 8.08
N ALA A 42 13.58 -10.59 7.42
CA ALA A 42 14.53 -11.48 8.09
C ALA A 42 15.60 -10.68 8.87
N ARG A 43 16.16 -9.60 8.30
CA ARG A 43 17.13 -8.73 8.99
C ARG A 43 16.51 -7.85 10.07
N LEU A 44 15.22 -7.51 9.99
CA LEU A 44 14.50 -6.80 11.05
C LEU A 44 14.09 -7.72 12.20
N ALA A 45 13.74 -8.98 11.89
CA ALA A 45 13.49 -10.02 12.87
C ALA A 45 14.79 -10.40 13.61
N ASP A 46 15.90 -10.56 12.87
CA ASP A 46 17.22 -10.90 13.42
C ASP A 46 17.80 -9.77 14.30
N ARG A 47 17.49 -8.50 14.01
CA ARG A 47 17.86 -7.36 14.87
C ARG A 47 17.04 -7.23 16.16
N GLY A 48 16.03 -8.08 16.39
CA GLY A 48 15.22 -8.05 17.61
C GLY A 48 14.39 -6.77 17.81
N VAL A 49 14.27 -5.92 16.77
CA VAL A 49 13.54 -4.63 16.82
C VAL A 49 12.04 -4.85 16.58
N ALA A 50 11.62 -6.01 16.07
CA ALA A 50 10.22 -6.36 15.93
C ALA A 50 9.60 -6.85 17.26
N ARG A 51 9.70 -6.04 18.32
CA ARG A 51 8.55 -5.96 19.22
C ARG A 51 7.53 -5.15 18.44
N GLN A 52 6.69 -5.85 17.68
CA GLN A 52 5.55 -5.25 16.99
C GLN A 52 4.82 -4.44 18.07
N PRO A 53 4.91 -3.09 18.05
CA PRO A 53 4.07 -2.33 18.94
C PRO A 53 2.66 -2.66 18.47
N ASP A 54 1.80 -3.03 19.41
CA ASP A 54 0.38 -3.29 19.19
C ASP A 54 -0.28 -1.94 18.87
N VAL A 55 0.08 -1.37 17.73
CA VAL A 55 -0.48 -0.11 17.25
C VAL A 55 -1.73 -0.50 16.50
N SER A 56 -2.85 -0.29 17.16
CA SER A 56 -4.15 -0.48 16.54
C SER A 56 -4.29 0.53 15.41
N MET A 57 -4.97 0.13 14.33
CA MET A 57 -5.28 1.04 13.22
C MET A 57 -6.03 2.31 13.70
N GLY A 58 -6.69 2.23 14.86
CA GLY A 58 -7.32 3.37 15.54
C GLY A 58 -6.34 4.46 15.97
N ASP A 59 -5.17 4.11 16.50
CA ASP A 59 -4.18 5.09 16.99
C ASP A 59 -3.58 5.88 15.83
N VAL A 60 -3.39 5.23 14.69
CA VAL A 60 -2.94 5.87 13.46
C VAL A 60 -3.99 6.83 12.93
N LEU A 61 -5.28 6.44 12.98
CA LEU A 61 -6.37 7.29 12.53
C LEU A 61 -6.54 8.51 13.45
N GLU A 62 -6.42 8.34 14.76
CA GLU A 62 -6.51 9.41 15.75
C GLU A 62 -5.40 10.46 15.52
N THR A 63 -4.15 10.00 15.34
CA THR A 63 -3.00 10.87 15.04
C THR A 63 -3.21 11.66 13.73
N VAL A 64 -3.77 11.02 12.70
CA VAL A 64 -4.07 11.68 11.41
C VAL A 64 -5.23 12.68 11.55
N THR A 65 -6.25 12.36 12.36
CA THR A 65 -7.38 13.28 12.60
C THR A 65 -7.01 14.50 13.43
N ASP A 66 -6.09 14.36 14.38
CA ASP A 66 -5.55 15.48 15.16
C ASP A 66 -4.67 16.39 14.30
N ALA A 67 -3.80 15.81 13.47
CA ALA A 67 -2.99 16.54 12.51
C ALA A 67 -3.84 17.26 11.43
N SER A 68 -4.99 16.68 11.06
CA SER A 68 -5.90 17.24 10.05
C SER A 68 -6.88 18.28 10.60
N GLY A 69 -6.76 18.66 11.87
CA GLY A 69 -7.59 19.72 12.46
C GLY A 69 -9.06 19.33 12.53
N GLY A 70 -9.37 18.30 13.34
CA GLY A 70 -10.72 17.85 13.64
C GLY A 70 -11.70 18.96 14.07
N PRO A 71 -13.02 18.67 14.12
CA PRO A 71 -14.06 19.65 14.40
C PRO A 71 -13.88 20.31 15.79
N ARG A 72 -13.40 21.56 15.81
CA ARG A 72 -13.15 22.33 17.05
C ARG A 72 -14.45 22.69 17.77
N ARG A 73 -14.47 22.51 19.08
CA ARG A 73 -15.58 22.93 19.95
C ARG A 73 -15.37 24.37 20.40
N CYS A 74 -16.39 25.21 20.28
CA CYS A 74 -16.32 26.58 20.79
C CYS A 74 -16.37 26.56 22.33
N GLU A 75 -15.37 27.14 23.00
CA GLU A 75 -15.31 27.22 24.46
C GLU A 75 -16.45 28.06 25.07
N ARG A 76 -16.98 29.02 24.32
CA ARG A 76 -18.04 29.91 24.81
C ARG A 76 -19.44 29.30 24.75
N CYS A 77 -19.77 28.61 23.66
CA CYS A 77 -21.14 28.13 23.41
C CYS A 77 -21.25 26.61 23.22
N GLY A 78 -20.14 25.88 23.29
CA GLY A 78 -20.09 24.42 23.22
C GLY A 78 -20.38 23.79 21.85
N VAL A 79 -20.65 24.61 20.82
CA VAL A 79 -20.99 24.14 19.47
C VAL A 79 -19.76 23.58 18.77
N ARG A 80 -19.91 22.43 18.09
CA ARG A 80 -18.90 21.87 17.19
C ARG A 80 -18.90 22.62 15.86
N ASN A 81 -17.74 23.16 15.49
CA ASN A 81 -17.52 23.86 14.23
C ASN A 81 -16.88 22.91 13.21
N ARG A 82 -17.02 23.24 11.92
CA ARG A 82 -16.40 22.44 10.84
C ARG A 82 -14.87 22.55 10.95
N THR A 83 -14.19 21.52 10.44
CA THR A 83 -12.73 21.47 10.31
C THR A 83 -12.24 22.72 9.56
N GLY A 84 -11.26 23.44 10.13
CA GLY A 84 -10.71 24.67 9.54
C GLY A 84 -11.55 25.95 9.70
N ALA A 85 -12.61 25.95 10.52
CA ALA A 85 -13.35 27.18 10.80
C ALA A 85 -12.55 28.13 11.71
N SER A 86 -12.34 29.38 11.28
CA SER A 86 -11.69 30.43 12.08
C SER A 86 -12.62 31.09 13.11
N ALA A 87 -13.94 31.00 12.92
CA ALA A 87 -14.94 31.58 13.82
C ALA A 87 -16.11 30.64 14.09
N CYS A 88 -16.74 30.81 15.25
CA CYS A 88 -17.85 29.96 15.67
C CYS A 88 -19.12 30.26 14.86
N ARG A 89 -19.71 29.20 14.28
CA ARG A 89 -20.95 29.26 13.48
C ARG A 89 -22.20 29.75 14.23
N ARG A 90 -22.17 29.81 15.56
CA ARG A 90 -23.32 30.21 16.39
C ARG A 90 -23.12 31.56 17.06
N CYS A 91 -21.96 31.80 17.64
CA CYS A 91 -21.69 33.01 18.42
C CYS A 91 -20.66 33.96 17.78
N GLY A 92 -20.08 33.59 16.63
CA GLY A 92 -19.16 34.44 15.86
C GLY A 92 -17.77 34.65 16.46
N ARG A 93 -17.45 34.03 17.61
CA ARG A 93 -16.14 34.20 18.27
C ARG A 93 -15.03 33.45 17.54
N SER A 94 -13.82 34.00 17.53
CA SER A 94 -12.64 33.31 16.99
C SER A 94 -12.39 31.98 17.70
N LEU A 95 -11.95 30.97 16.93
CA LEU A 95 -11.60 29.61 17.36
C LEU A 95 -10.09 29.37 17.32
N GLU A 96 -9.33 30.45 17.15
CA GLU A 96 -7.86 30.54 17.20
C GLU A 96 -7.37 30.58 18.65
#